data_AF-A0A2N3MZS5-F1
#
_entry.id   AF-A0A2N3MZS5-F1
#
_cell.length_a   1.000
_cell.length_b   1.000
_cell.length_c   1.000
_cell.angle_alpha   90.00
_cell.angle_beta   90.00
_cell.angle_gamma   90.00
#
_symmetry.space_group_name_H-M   'P 1'
#
loop_
_entity.id
_entity.type
_entity.pdbx_description
1 polymer ?
#
loop_
_entity_poly.entity_id
_entity_poly.type
_entity_poly.pdbx_seq_one_letter_code
_entity_poly.pdbx_strand_id
1 'polypeptide(L)' 'GIVKLLLAVDSVEPDIRDISGQTPLSWAATNGHEGIVKLLLAIDSVEPDMKDRIYCQTPLCSAAKSCHEGIVK' A
#
# COMPACT_ATOMS: atom_id res chain seq x y z
N GLY A 1 5.99 -15.57 -2.01
CA GLY A 1 4.61 -15.10 -1.74
C GLY A 1 4.01 -14.61 -3.04
N ILE A 2 2.70 -14.77 -3.22
CA ILE A 2 2.01 -14.46 -4.49
C ILE A 2 2.24 -13.01 -4.97
N VAL A 3 2.37 -12.05 -4.05
CA VAL A 3 2.64 -10.64 -4.36
C VAL A 3 3.92 -10.46 -5.19
N LYS A 4 5.01 -11.19 -4.88
CA LYS A 4 6.25 -11.16 -5.68
C LYS A 4 6.05 -11.68 -7.10
N LEU A 5 5.23 -12.71 -7.25
CA LEU A 5 4.95 -13.30 -8.56
C LEU A 5 4.11 -12.35 -9.42
N LEU A 6 3.13 -11.66 -8.82
CA LEU A 6 2.31 -10.68 -9.52
C LEU A 6 3.13 -9.46 -9.97
N LEU A 7 3.99 -8.94 -9.10
CA LEU A 7 4.83 -7.77 -9.43
C LEU A 7 5.95 -8.07 -10.44
N ALA A 8 6.24 -9.34 -10.70
CA ALA A 8 7.18 -9.74 -11.75
C ALA A 8 6.57 -9.69 -13.16
N VAL A 9 5.27 -9.38 -13.27
CA VAL A 9 4.60 -9.19 -14.57
C VAL A 9 4.76 -7.73 -14.99
N ASP A 10 5.41 -7.51 -16.13
CA ASP A 10 5.76 -6.17 -16.63
C ASP A 10 4.57 -5.21 -16.76
N SER A 11 3.36 -5.72 -16.96
CA SER A 11 2.14 -4.91 -17.12
C SER A 11 1.43 -4.56 -15.81
N VAL A 12 1.98 -4.93 -14.66
CA VAL A 12 1.34 -4.66 -13.36
C VAL A 12 1.68 -3.26 -12.89
N GLU A 13 0.64 -2.45 -12.68
CA GLU A 13 0.73 -1.12 -12.09
C GLU A 13 0.51 -1.21 -10.56
N PRO A 14 1.53 -0.94 -9.72
CA PRO A 14 1.44 -1.15 -8.27
C PRO A 14 0.59 -0.10 -7.55
N ASP A 15 0.31 1.04 -8.19
CA ASP A 15 -0.48 2.15 -7.63
C ASP A 15 -1.92 2.20 -8.14
N ILE A 16 -2.38 1.13 -8.79
CA ILE A 16 -3.75 1.09 -9.28
C ILE A 16 -4.73 1.31 -8.13
N ARG A 17 -5.69 2.21 -8.34
CA ARG A 17 -6.67 2.58 -7.33
C ARG A 17 -7.96 1.78 -7.53
N ASP A 18 -8.51 1.28 -6.44
CA ASP A 18 -9.88 0.76 -6.44
C ASP A 18 -10.93 1.89 -6.48
N ILE A 19 -12.21 1.51 -6.38
CA ILE A 19 -13.35 2.44 -6.41
C ILE A 19 -13.31 3.46 -5.25
N SER A 20 -12.69 3.09 -4.13
CA SER A 20 -12.51 3.94 -2.94
C SER A 20 -11.25 4.79 -3.02
N GLY A 21 -10.47 4.65 -4.09
CA GLY A 21 -9.21 5.36 -4.26
C GLY A 21 -8.04 4.73 -3.51
N GLN A 22 -8.20 3.53 -2.95
CA GLN A 22 -7.13 2.85 -2.21
C GLN A 22 -6.19 2.13 -3.16
N THR A 23 -4.90 2.21 -2.88
CA THR A 23 -3.85 1.45 -3.56
C THR A 23 -3.58 0.12 -2.84
N PRO A 24 -2.89 -0.84 -3.48
CA PRO A 24 -2.35 -2.02 -2.80
C PRO A 24 -1.55 -1.68 -1.53
N LEU A 25 -0.81 -0.57 -1.54
CA LEU A 25 -0.06 -0.09 -0.37
C LEU A 25 -1.00 0.35 0.76
N SER A 26 -2.10 1.06 0.45
CA SER A 26 -3.12 1.44 1.44
C SER A 26 -3.76 0.21 2.09
N TRP A 27 -4.08 -0.81 1.30
CA TRP A 27 -4.62 -2.08 1.81
C TRP A 27 -3.61 -2.81 2.70
N ALA A 28 -2.35 -2.92 2.28
CA ALA A 28 -1.30 -3.56 3.08
C ALA A 28 -1.06 -2.82 4.41
N ALA A 29 -1.06 -1.48 4.37
CA ALA A 29 -0.90 -0.64 5.55
C ALA A 29 -2.08 -0.76 6.52
N THR A 30 -3.31 -0.72 6.01
CA THR A 30 -4.55 -0.85 6.80
C THR A 30 -4.65 -2.20 7.51
N ASN A 31 -4.16 -3.28 6.88
CA ASN A 31 -4.22 -4.64 7.41
C ASN A 31 -2.95 -5.09 8.18
N GLY A 32 -1.94 -4.23 8.33
CA GLY A 32 -0.75 -4.57 9.10
C GLY A 32 0.23 -5.50 8.39
N HIS A 33 0.17 -5.58 7.05
CA HIS A 33 1.05 -6.45 6.27
C HIS A 33 2.43 -5.83 6.05
N GLU A 34 3.23 -5.70 7.11
CA GLU A 34 4.56 -5.07 7.09
C GLU A 34 5.47 -5.57 5.96
N GLY A 35 5.51 -6.88 5.73
CA GLY A 35 6.33 -7.47 4.67
C GLY A 35 5.88 -7.07 3.26
N ILE A 36 4.58 -6.86 3.05
CA ILE A 36 4.03 -6.39 1.78
C ILE A 36 4.26 -4.89 1.62
N VAL A 37 4.12 -4.10 2.69
CA VAL A 37 4.44 -2.66 2.69
C VAL A 37 5.88 -2.43 2.28
N LYS A 38 6.85 -3.08 2.95
CA LYS A 38 8.28 -2.98 2.61
C LYS A 38 8.57 -3.39 1.17
N LEU A 39 7.84 -4.38 0.67
CA LEU A 39 8.01 -4.89 -0.67
C LEU A 39 7.49 -3.91 -1.73
N LEU A 40 6.32 -3.29 -1.50
CA LEU A 40 5.77 -2.28 -2.41
C LEU A 40 6.60 -0.99 -2.39
N LEU A 41 7.04 -0.54 -1.21
CA LEU A 41 7.89 0.64 -1.07
C LEU A 41 9.30 0.48 -1.69
N ALA A 42 9.72 -0.75 -1.97
CA ALA A 42 10.98 -1.01 -2.66
C ALA A 42 10.87 -0.87 -4.19
N ILE A 43 9.69 -0.55 -4.72
CA ILE A 43 9.45 -0.33 -6.15
C ILE A 43 9.58 1.16 -6.42
N ASP A 44 10.51 1.54 -7.30
CA ASP A 44 10.82 2.96 -7.57
C ASP A 44 9.63 3.79 -8.10
N SER A 45 8.65 3.15 -8.75
CA SER A 45 7.50 3.82 -9.34
C SER A 45 6.32 4.01 -8.39
N VAL A 46 6.38 3.49 -7.16
CA VAL A 46 5.27 3.58 -6.18
C VAL A 46 5.23 4.96 -5.54
N GLU A 47 4.05 5.57 -5.53
CA GLU A 47 3.72 6.81 -4.83
C GLU A 47 3.14 6.50 -3.43
N PRO A 48 3.93 6.63 -2.35
CA PRO A 48 3.53 6.14 -1.03
C PRO A 48 2.43 6.96 -0.35
N ASP A 49 2.27 8.23 -0.74
CA ASP A 49 1.36 9.17 -0.08
C ASP A 49 0.05 9.39 -0.83
N MET A 50 -0.31 8.45 -1.72
CA MET A 50 -1.60 8.46 -2.39
C MET A 50 -2.76 8.44 -1.40
N LYS A 51 -3.60 9.48 -1.46
CA LYS A 51 -4.79 9.58 -0.60
C LYS A 51 -5.97 8.79 -1.18
N ASP A 52 -6.67 8.08 -0.30
CA ASP A 52 -7.98 7.51 -0.63
C ASP A 52 -9.04 8.60 -0.82
N ARG A 53 -10.14 8.28 -1.51
CA ARG A 53 -11.20 9.26 -1.86
C ARG A 53 -12.27 9.40 -0.78
N ILE A 54 -12.35 8.46 0.15
CA ILE A 54 -13.43 8.37 1.14
C ILE A 54 -13.10 9.18 2.40
N TYR A 55 -11.86 9.05 2.87
CA TYR A 55 -11.38 9.63 4.12
C TYR A 55 -10.17 10.54 3.92
N CYS A 56 -9.69 10.70 2.67
CA CYS A 56 -8.50 11.48 2.34
C CYS A 56 -7.25 11.00 3.11
N GLN A 57 -7.13 9.71 3.44
CA GLN A 57 -6.00 9.17 4.20
C GLN A 57 -4.92 8.62 3.28
N THR A 58 -3.67 8.80 3.70
CA THR A 58 -2.53 8.08 3.13
C THR A 58 -2.44 6.68 3.75
N PRO A 59 -1.72 5.74 3.11
CA PRO A 59 -1.42 4.43 3.70
C PRO A 59 -0.85 4.53 5.14
N LEU A 60 0.04 5.50 5.38
CA LEU A 60 0.62 5.73 6.70
C LEU A 60 -0.44 6.17 7.73
N CYS A 61 -1.35 7.07 7.35
CA CYS A 61 -2.47 7.45 8.21
C CYS A 61 -3.35 6.25 8.56
N SER A 62 -3.63 5.36 7.60
CA SER A 62 -4.42 4.16 7.83
C SER A 62 -3.70 3.18 8.78
N ALA A 63 -2.40 2.96 8.60
CA ALA A 63 -1.61 2.13 9.52
C ALA A 63 -1.61 2.69 10.96
N ALA A 64 -1.50 4.01 11.11
CA ALA A 64 -1.56 4.67 12.41
C ALA A 64 -2.95 4.53 13.07
N LYS A 65 -4.04 4.69 12.31
CA LYS A 65 -5.40 4.50 12.82
C LYS A 65 -5.70 3.06 13.21
N SER A 66 -5.13 2.10 12.48
CA SER A 66 -5.26 0.67 12.75
C SER A 66 -4.23 0.15 13.77
N CYS A 67 -3.43 1.03 14.38
CA CYS A 67 -2.40 0.70 15.39
C CYS A 67 -1.32 -0.29 14.91
N HIS A 68 -0.96 -0.26 13.62
CA HIS A 68 0.10 -1.12 13.06
C HIS A 68 1.49 -0.49 13.23
N GLU A 69 2.03 -0.58 14.43
CA GLU A 69 3.27 0.12 14.81
C GLU A 69 4.48 -0.16 13.92
N GLY A 70 4.67 -1.37 13.40
CA GLY A 70 5.83 -1.71 12.56
C GLY A 70 5.79 -1.09 11.16
N ILE A 71 4.68 -0.45 10.78
CA ILE A 71 4.50 0.28 9.53
C ILE A 71 4.68 1.79 9.73
N VAL A 72 4.42 2.30 10.93
CA VAL A 72 4.46 3.74 11.24
C VAL A 72 5.87 4.22 11.64
N LYS A 73 6.74 3.28 12.02
CA LYS A 73 8.10 3.55 12.50
C LYS A 73 9.13 3.68 11.37
#